data_AF-A0A8T4ZS61-F1
#
_entry.id   AF-A0A8T4ZS61-F1
#
_cell.length_a   1.000
_cell.length_b   1.000
_cell.length_c   1.000
_cell.angle_alpha   90.00
_cell.angle_beta   90.00
_cell.angle_gamma   90.00
#
_symmetry.space_group_name_H-M   'P 1'
#
loop_
_entity.id
_entity.type
_entity.pdbx_description
1 polymer ?
#
loop_
_entity_poly.entity_id
_entity_poly.type
_entity_poly.pdbx_seq_one_letter_code
_entity_poly.pdbx_strand_id
1 'polypeptide(L)' 'MPAKEKRKIMKHGTSGVVAIPKAYRDYHNLACGSEVTVLYDSLLLIIPKSLEKLLHEKAVLIDALLGQSTEVPKQ' A
#
# COMPACT_ATOMS: atom_id res chain seq x y z
N MET A 1 -2.03 -14.79 -5.02
CA MET A 1 -1.97 -14.63 -6.49
C MET A 1 -1.43 -13.25 -6.81
N PRO A 2 -0.27 -13.13 -7.49
CA PRO A 2 0.12 -11.86 -8.07
C PRO A 2 -0.85 -11.54 -9.22
N ALA A 3 -1.58 -10.44 -9.11
CA ALA A 3 -2.49 -9.96 -10.13
C ALA A 3 -2.21 -8.48 -10.39
N LYS A 4 -2.31 -8.07 -11.66
CA LYS A 4 -2.15 -6.68 -12.08
C LYS A 4 -3.44 -6.22 -12.75
N GLU A 5 -4.01 -5.13 -12.25
CA GLU A 5 -5.19 -4.51 -12.84
C GLU A 5 -4.96 -2.99 -12.96
N LYS A 6 -5.49 -2.39 -14.02
CA LYS A 6 -5.49 -0.92 -14.19
C LYS A 6 -6.83 -0.36 -13.75
N ARG A 7 -6.82 0.59 -12.83
CA ARG A 7 -8.02 1.29 -12.34
C ARG A 7 -7.87 2.79 -12.58
N LYS A 8 -8.99 3.47 -12.85
CA LYS A 8 -9.03 4.93 -12.87
C LYS A 8 -9.17 5.46 -11.45
N ILE A 9 -8.52 6.58 -11.16
CA ILE A 9 -8.81 7.37 -9.97
C ILE A 9 -10.17 8.03 -10.17
N MET A 10 -11.06 7.89 -9.20
CA MET A 10 -12.38 8.52 -9.19
C MET A 10 -12.39 9.65 -8.16
N LYS A 11 -13.26 10.64 -8.35
CA LYS A 11 -13.43 11.75 -7.40
C LYS A 11 -14.48 11.38 -6.36
N HIS A 12 -14.15 11.57 -5.08
CA HIS A 12 -15.08 11.45 -3.97
C HIS A 12 -14.91 12.67 -3.04
N GLY A 13 -15.81 13.64 -3.17
CA GLY A 13 -15.65 14.95 -2.52
C GLY A 13 -14.41 15.70 -3.04
N THR A 14 -13.51 16.06 -2.13
CA THR A 14 -12.20 16.65 -2.44
C THR A 14 -11.10 15.61 -2.65
N SER A 15 -11.38 14.33 -2.40
CA SER A 15 -10.39 13.25 -2.44
C SER A 15 -10.43 12.44 -3.73
N GLY A 16 -9.28 11.91 -4.14
CA GLY A 16 -9.18 10.86 -5.15
C GLY A 16 -9.31 9.48 -4.51
N VAL A 17 -10.07 8.57 -5.13
CA VAL A 17 -10.26 7.20 -4.66
C VAL A 17 -9.96 6.18 -5.75
N VAL A 18 -9.32 5.08 -5.36
CA VAL A 18 -9.09 3.92 -6.23
C VAL A 18 -9.86 2.74 -5.65
N ALA A 19 -10.66 2.09 -6.48
CA ALA A 19 -11.40 0.90 -6.05
C ALA A 19 -10.42 -0.27 -5.84
N ILE A 20 -10.35 -0.79 -4.61
CA ILE A 20 -9.62 -2.02 -4.31
C ILE A 20 -10.37 -3.21 -4.95
N PRO A 21 -9.71 -4.05 -5.76
CA PRO A 21 -10.36 -5.18 -6.43
C PRO A 21 -11.06 -6.11 -5.44
N LYS A 22 -12.26 -6.60 -5.81
CA LYS A 22 -13.07 -7.48 -4.95
C LYS A 22 -12.29 -8.72 -4.50
N ALA A 23 -11.56 -9.37 -5.40
CA ALA A 23 -10.77 -10.55 -5.08
C ALA A 23 -9.72 -10.30 -3.97
N TYR A 24 -9.08 -9.13 -3.97
CA TYR A 24 -8.13 -8.75 -2.92
C TYR A 24 -8.83 -8.52 -1.59
N ARG A 25 -9.98 -7.83 -1.60
CA ARG A 25 -10.78 -7.62 -0.40
C ARG A 25 -11.28 -8.91 0.21
N ASP A 26 -11.82 -9.81 -0.61
CA ASP A 26 -12.34 -11.11 -0.15
C ASP A 26 -11.22 -11.95 0.46
N TYR A 27 -10.02 -11.96 -0.16
CA TYR A 27 -8.87 -12.69 0.36
C TYR A 27 -8.35 -12.15 1.71
N HIS A 28 -8.34 -10.82 1.89
CA HIS A 28 -7.89 -10.17 3.12
C HIS A 28 -9.01 -9.83 4.12
N ASN A 29 -10.24 -10.27 3.85
CA ASN A 29 -11.45 -9.94 4.62
C ASN A 29 -11.61 -8.42 4.88
N LEU A 30 -11.37 -7.60 3.85
CA LEU A 30 -11.50 -6.15 3.91
C LEU A 30 -12.96 -5.73 3.68
N ALA A 31 -13.67 -5.49 4.77
CA ALA A 31 -15.04 -4.98 4.77
C ALA A 31 -15.09 -3.45 4.57
N CYS A 32 -16.29 -2.93 4.33
CA CYS A 32 -16.50 -1.49 4.43
C CYS A 32 -16.23 -1.03 5.86
N GLY A 33 -15.50 0.07 6.02
CA GLY A 33 -15.08 0.56 7.34
C GLY A 33 -13.80 -0.09 7.89
N SER A 34 -13.22 -1.09 7.22
CA SER A 34 -11.91 -1.62 7.60
C SER A 34 -10.82 -0.56 7.46
N GLU A 35 -9.95 -0.48 8.46
CA GLU A 35 -8.80 0.41 8.45
C GLU A 35 -7.64 -0.14 7.61
N VAL A 36 -6.92 0.78 6.97
CA VAL A 36 -5.71 0.50 6.21
C VAL A 36 -4.66 1.56 6.53
N THR A 37 -3.41 1.15 6.49
CA THR A 37 -2.25 2.04 6.55
C THR A 37 -1.83 2.38 5.13
N VAL A 38 -1.67 3.67 4.84
CA VAL A 38 -1.26 4.17 3.52
C VAL A 38 0.12 4.81 3.64
N LEU A 39 1.10 4.23 2.96
CA LEU A 39 2.45 4.79 2.84
C LEU A 39 2.61 5.37 1.43
N TYR A 40 3.21 6.56 1.33
CA TYR A 40 3.34 7.25 0.06
C TYR A 40 4.63 8.05 -0.04
N ASP A 41 5.22 8.03 -1.23
CA ASP A 41 6.22 8.96 -1.76
C ASP A 41 6.10 8.91 -3.31
N SER A 42 7.07 8.32 -3.99
CA SER A 42 7.06 8.03 -5.43
C SER A 42 6.14 6.85 -5.78
N LEU A 43 5.85 5.99 -4.80
CA LEU A 43 4.89 4.88 -4.88
C LEU A 43 3.85 5.01 -3.76
N LEU A 44 2.65 4.48 -3.98
CA LEU A 44 1.58 4.39 -2.97
C LEU A 44 1.38 2.93 -2.58
N LEU A 45 1.55 2.63 -1.30
CA LEU A 45 1.33 1.31 -0.70
C LEU A 45 0.12 1.37 0.23
N ILE A 46 -0.82 0.42 0.07
CA ILE A 46 -2.00 0.27 0.93
C ILE A 46 -1.88 -1.07 1.65
N ILE A 47 -1.85 -1.04 2.98
CA ILE A 47 -1.64 -2.20 3.84
C ILE A 47 -2.85 -2.38 4.77
N PRO A 48 -3.55 -3.52 4.72
CA PRO A 48 -4.57 -3.87 5.72
C PRO A 48 -4.04 -3.78 7.15
N LYS A 49 -4.84 -3.28 8.10
CA LYS A 49 -4.45 -3.20 9.51
C LYS A 49 -3.97 -4.55 10.08
N SER A 50 -4.61 -5.64 9.68
CA SER A 50 -4.25 -7.01 10.06
C SER A 50 -2.86 -7.46 9.59
N LEU A 51 -2.24 -6.73 8.66
CA LEU A 51 -0.94 -7.04 8.08
C LEU A 51 0.16 -6.04 8.48
N GLU A 52 -0.08 -5.15 9.44
CA GLU A 52 0.92 -4.16 9.84
C GLU A 52 2.26 -4.76 10.31
N LYS A 53 2.25 -5.99 10.83
CA LYS A 53 3.50 -6.72 11.14
C LYS A 53 4.45 -6.82 9.94
N LEU A 54 3.92 -6.85 8.71
CA LEU A 54 4.71 -6.88 7.48
C LEU A 54 5.48 -5.58 7.26
N LEU A 55 5.05 -4.46 7.84
CA LEU A 55 5.78 -3.19 7.78
C LEU A 55 7.14 -3.34 8.46
N HIS A 56 7.19 -4.02 9.61
CA HIS A 56 8.43 -4.29 10.31
C HIS A 56 9.25 -5.40 9.63
N GLU A 57 8.60 -6.51 9.25
CA GLU A 57 9.28 -7.63 8.60
C GLU A 57 9.92 -7.26 7.25
N LYS A 58 9.38 -6.24 6.57
CA LYS A 58 9.82 -5.80 5.24
C LYS A 58 10.29 -4.35 5.20
N ALA A 59 10.64 -3.76 6.35
CA ALA A 59 11.01 -2.35 6.48
C ALA A 59 12.04 -1.91 5.43
N VAL A 60 13.17 -2.64 5.32
CA VAL A 60 14.24 -2.33 4.35
C VAL A 60 13.75 -2.28 2.90
N LEU A 61 12.86 -3.19 2.51
CA LEU A 61 12.29 -3.20 1.16
C LEU A 61 11.31 -2.05 0.95
N ILE A 62 10.48 -1.76 1.95
CA ILE A 62 9.52 -0.66 1.91
C ILE A 62 10.26 0.67 1.81
N ASP A 63 11.30 0.86 2.60
CA ASP A 63 12.15 2.05 2.58
C ASP A 63 12.81 2.21 1.20
N ALA A 64 13.35 1.13 0.64
CA ALA A 64 13.93 1.15 -0.69
C ALA A 64 12.90 1.49 -1.79
N LEU A 65 11.68 0.96 -1.70
CA LEU A 65 10.58 1.26 -2.63
C LEU A 65 10.07 2.70 -2.51
N LEU A 66 10.11 3.27 -1.31
CA LEU A 66 9.69 4.63 -1.01
C LEU A 66 10.84 5.64 -1.12
N GLY A 67 11.97 5.26 -1.71
CA GLY A 67 13.11 6.17 -1.94
C GLY A 67 13.83 6.61 -0.67
N GLN A 68 13.61 5.95 0.46
CA GLN A 68 14.24 6.24 1.75
C GLN A 68 15.55 5.46 1.96
N SER A 69 16.10 4.84 0.90
CA SER A 69 17.39 4.15 0.95
C SER A 69 18.46 5.06 1.54
N THR A 70 18.95 4.73 2.73
CA THR A 70 20.13 5.33 3.31
C THR A 70 21.29 5.17 2.34
N GLU A 71 21.87 6.29 1.91
CA GLU A 71 23.20 6.28 1.32
C GLU A 71 24.12 5.57 2.33
N VAL A 72 24.67 4.41 1.96
CA VAL A 72 25.84 3.88 2.65
C VAL A 72 26.95 4.91 2.41
N PRO A 73 27.57 5.52 3.45
CA PRO A 73 28.68 6.42 3.23
C PRO A 73 29.78 5.65 2.50
N LYS A 74 30.17 6.13 1.33
CA LYS A 74 31.37 5.63 0.65
C LYS A 74 32.56 5.96 1.54
N GLN A 75 33.20 4.93 2.11
CA GLN A 75 34.56 5.03 2.64
C GLN A 75 35.56 4.94 1.49
#